data_AF-A0A938FMK6-F1
#
_entry.id   AF-A0A938FMK6-F1
#
_cell.length_a   1.000
_cell.length_b   1.000
_cell.length_c   1.000
_cell.angle_alpha   90.00
_cell.angle_beta   90.00
_cell.angle_gamma   90.00
#
_symmetry.space_group_name_H-M   'P 1'
#
loop_
_entity.id
_entity.type
_entity.pdbx_description
1 polymer ?
#
loop_
_entity_poly.entity_id
_entity_poly.type
_entity_poly.pdbx_seq_one_letter_code
_entity_poly.pdbx_strand_id
1 'polypeptide(L)' 'HGLQINTWTCDDPVRMRELVEWGVDGICTNVPDLARQIVDARN' A
#
# COMPACT_ATOMS: atom_id res chain seq x y z
N HIS A 1 11.96 10.99 12.48
CA HIS A 1 10.60 11.42 12.86
C HIS A 1 9.74 10.16 12.89
N GLY A 2 9.39 9.64 14.07
CA GLY A 2 8.69 8.35 14.23
C GLY A 2 7.19 8.43 13.95
N LEU A 3 6.79 9.08 12.86
CA LEU A 3 5.41 9.19 12.43
C LEU A 3 5.13 8.13 11.37
N GLN A 4 3.94 7.53 11.44
CA GLN A 4 3.46 6.60 10.42
C GLN A 4 2.81 7.35 9.26
N ILE A 5 3.05 6.88 8.04
CA ILE A 5 2.51 7.43 6.80
C ILE A 5 1.51 6.43 6.22
N ASN A 6 0.22 6.76 6.31
CA ASN A 6 -0.88 5.96 5.77
C ASN A 6 -1.53 6.71 4.60
N THR A 7 -1.66 6.05 3.44
CA THR A 7 -2.23 6.67 2.22
C THR A 7 -3.68 6.25 1.97
N TRP A 8 -4.47 7.13 1.34
CA TRP A 8 -5.89 6.90 1.06
C TRP A 8 -6.33 7.63 -0.24
N THR A 9 -7.41 7.22 -0.92
CA THR A 9 -7.86 5.83 -1.10
C THR A 9 -7.17 5.29 -2.35
N CYS A 10 -6.41 4.21 -2.23
CA CYS A 10 -5.59 3.71 -3.33
C CYS A 10 -6.20 2.42 -3.85
N ASP A 11 -6.90 2.46 -4.99
CA ASP A 11 -7.53 1.28 -5.60
C ASP A 11 -6.78 0.78 -6.85
N ASP A 12 -5.80 1.56 -7.33
CA ASP A 12 -4.97 1.20 -8.48
C ASP A 12 -3.78 0.31 -8.06
N PRO A 13 -3.62 -0.90 -8.63
CA PRO A 13 -2.55 -1.82 -8.25
C PRO A 13 -1.15 -1.35 -8.64
N VAL A 14 -0.99 -0.55 -9.70
CA VAL A 14 0.29 0.09 -10.04
C VAL A 14 0.65 1.07 -8.94
N ARG A 15 -0.30 1.91 -8.53
CA ARG A 15 -0.07 2.87 -7.44
C ARG A 15 0.24 2.19 -6.12
N MET A 16 -0.44 1.09 -5.77
CA MET A 16 -0.14 0.32 -4.57
C MET A 16 1.31 -0.19 -4.57
N ARG A 17 1.82 -0.70 -5.70
CA ARG A 17 3.21 -1.16 -5.80
C ARG A 17 4.20 -0.03 -5.54
N GLU A 18 4.00 1.13 -6.16
CA GLU A 18 4.85 2.31 -5.93
C GLU A 18 4.88 2.71 -4.45
N LEU A 19 3.71 2.75 -3.80
CA LEU A 19 3.59 3.12 -2.38
C LEU A 19 4.29 2.11 -1.46
N VAL A 20 4.15 0.82 -1.77
CA VAL A 20 4.85 -0.26 -1.07
C VAL A 20 6.37 -0.14 -1.25
N GLU A 21 6.84 0.18 -2.46
CA GLU A 21 8.26 0.43 -2.74
C GLU A 21 8.79 1.67 -1.99
N TRP A 22 7.96 2.71 -1.86
CA TRP A 22 8.29 3.92 -1.10
C TRP A 22 8.31 3.69 0.42
N GLY A 23 7.82 2.54 0.88
CA GLY A 23 7.86 2.17 2.30
C GLY A 23 6.82 2.89 3.15
N VAL A 24 5.62 3.15 2.61
CA VAL A 24 4.51 3.64 3.44
C VAL A 24 4.12 2.59 4.49
N ASP A 25 3.64 3.06 5.64
CA ASP A 25 3.24 2.19 6.75
C ASP A 25 1.86 1.54 6.52
N GLY A 26 1.00 2.16 5.72
CA GLY A 26 -0.34 1.66 5.46
C GLY A 26 -0.97 2.16 4.17
N ILE A 27 -1.85 1.33 3.60
CA ILE A 27 -2.67 1.63 2.43
C ILE A 27 -4.14 1.42 2.80
N CYS A 28 -4.94 2.49 2.73
CA CYS A 28 -6.40 2.41 2.78
C CYS A 28 -6.95 2.24 1.35
N THR A 29 -7.76 1.20 1.14
CA THR A 29 -8.28 0.82 -0.17
C THR A 29 -9.69 0.22 -0.06
N ASN A 30 -10.46 0.31 -1.13
CA ASN A 30 -11.72 -0.41 -1.30
C ASN A 30 -11.52 -1.86 -1.80
N VAL A 31 -10.30 -2.23 -2.20
CA VAL A 31 -9.94 -3.57 -2.71
C VAL A 31 -8.85 -4.22 -1.84
N PRO A 32 -9.14 -4.51 -0.56
CA PRO A 32 -8.13 -4.99 0.40
C PRO A 32 -7.48 -6.32 0.00
N ASP A 33 -8.21 -7.21 -0.69
CA ASP A 33 -7.68 -8.49 -1.15
C ASP A 33 -6.56 -8.31 -2.19
N LEU A 34 -6.71 -7.33 -3.09
CA LEU A 34 -5.71 -6.98 -4.08
C LEU A 34 -4.48 -6.32 -3.42
N ALA A 35 -4.71 -5.43 -2.45
CA ALA A 35 -3.62 -4.82 -1.68
C ALA A 35 -2.79 -5.86 -0.92
N ARG A 36 -3.43 -6.88 -0.32
CA ARG A 36 -2.74 -7.98 0.37
C ARG A 36 -1.80 -8.73 -0.55
N GLN A 37 -2.26 -9.11 -1.74
CA GLN A 37 -1.44 -9.79 -2.76
C GLN A 37 -0.21 -8.97 -3.14
N ILE A 38 -0.36 -7.65 -3.30
CA ILE A 38 0.74 -6.76 -3.66
C ILE A 38 1.77 -6.64 -2.53
N VAL A 39 1.32 -6.50 -1.27
CA VAL A 39 2.22 -6.43 -0.12
C VAL A 39 2.97 -7.74 0.08
N ASP A 40 2.30 -8.89 -0.09
CA ASP A 40 2.94 -10.22 0.03
C ASP A 40 4.00 -10.46 -1.05
N ALA A 41 3.83 -9.91 -2.25
CA ALA A 41 4.78 -10.08 -3.35
C ALA A 41 6.14 -9.38 -3.13
N ARG A 42 6.27 -8.49 -2.13
CA ARG A 42 7.54 -7.83 -1.76
C ARG A 42 8.41 -8.67 -0.81
N ASN A 43 7.85 -9.72 -0.19
CA ASN A 43 8.54 -10.54 0.82
C ASN A 43 9.24 -11.75 0.21
#